data_AF-A0A2V9AP67-F1
#
_entry.id   AF-A0A2V9AP67-F1
#
_cell.length_a   1.000
_cell.length_b   1.000
_cell.length_c   1.000
_cell.angle_alpha   90.00
_cell.angle_beta   90.00
_cell.angle_gamma   90.00
#
_symmetry.space_group_name_H-M   'P 1'
#
loop_
_entity.id
_entity.type
_entity.pdbx_description
1 polymer ?
#
loop_
_entity_poly.entity_id
_entity_poly.type
_entity_poly.pdbx_seq_one_letter_code
_entity_poly.pdbx_strand_id
1 'polypeptide(L)'
;MSEHTITECLLFPDIFDRPVVAAFDQRQGSSDGGAILLKAAERRLRLTTALAAGLRDDRQPGKVQHELSELITQRVMALALGYEDANDAARLAGDPIHKLLVGRDPLDGEDLASQPTLSRFENSPDRKELLRMSEALADCVIERHRQRLHGRARRITIDMDPTDDPTHGQQQFTFFNS
;
A
#
# COMPACT_ATOMS: atom_id res chain seq x y z
N MET A 1 29.00 1.08 -15.93
CA MET A 1 29.05 2.55 -16.00
C MET A 1 28.95 3.05 -14.58
N SER A 2 29.98 3.76 -14.10
CA SER A 2 30.05 4.21 -12.70
C SER A 2 29.11 5.40 -12.53
N GLU A 3 27.96 5.19 -11.90
CA GLU A 3 27.10 6.30 -11.48
C GLU A 3 27.80 7.02 -10.33
N HIS A 4 28.31 8.21 -10.60
CA HIS A 4 28.74 9.14 -9.57
C HIS A 4 27.50 9.81 -8.98
N THR A 5 26.81 9.12 -8.08
CA THR A 5 25.83 9.76 -7.21
C THR A 5 26.60 10.57 -6.19
N ILE A 6 26.55 11.90 -6.30
CA ILE A 6 27.10 12.80 -5.29
C ILE A 6 26.34 12.48 -4.00
N THR A 7 27.03 11.92 -3.00
CA THR A 7 26.45 11.69 -1.68
C THR A 7 25.89 13.00 -1.18
N GLU A 8 24.57 13.06 -0.98
CA GLU A 8 23.93 14.24 -0.41
C GLU A 8 24.43 14.37 1.03
N CYS A 9 24.96 15.56 1.35
CA CYS A 9 25.52 15.85 2.66
C CYS A 9 24.89 17.14 3.19
N LEU A 10 24.34 17.10 4.40
CA LEU A 10 23.81 18.27 5.10
C LEU A 10 24.78 18.66 6.22
N LEU A 11 25.21 19.92 6.24
CA LEU A 11 26.05 20.49 7.28
C LEU A 11 25.19 21.37 8.21
N PHE A 12 25.27 21.14 9.51
CA PHE A 12 24.61 21.95 10.54
C PHE A 12 25.68 22.67 11.38
N PRO A 13 26.21 23.81 10.90
CA PRO A 13 27.35 24.47 11.52
C PRO A 13 26.98 25.21 12.82
N ASP A 14 25.75 25.73 12.91
CA ASP A 14 25.33 26.65 13.97
C ASP A 14 24.32 26.05 14.96
N ILE A 15 23.92 24.79 14.78
CA ILE A 15 22.95 24.11 15.65
C ILE A 15 23.65 23.46 16.87
N PHE A 16 24.92 23.09 16.73
CA PHE A 16 25.68 22.35 17.73
C PHE A 16 27.06 22.97 17.92
N ASP A 17 27.65 22.82 19.11
CA ASP A 17 29.00 23.31 19.44
C ASP A 17 30.12 22.69 18.57
N ARG A 18 29.79 21.67 17.77
CA ARG A 18 30.66 21.07 16.75
C ARG A 18 29.87 20.88 15.46
N PRO A 19 30.47 21.13 14.28
CA PRO A 19 29.80 20.88 13.01
C PRO A 19 29.34 19.42 12.89
N VAL A 20 28.05 19.22 12.63
CA VAL A 20 27.48 17.90 12.34
C VAL A 20 27.27 17.78 10.83
N VAL A 21 27.80 16.69 10.26
CA VAL A 21 27.59 16.32 8.85
C VAL A 21 26.75 15.05 8.80
N ALA A 22 25.56 15.15 8.20
CA ALA A 22 24.76 13.98 7.85
C ALA A 22 25.08 13.60 6.40
N ALA A 23 25.59 12.39 6.17
CA ALA A 23 25.87 11.83 4.85
C ALA A 23 24.87 10.71 4.56
N PHE A 24 24.24 10.74 3.39
CA PHE A 24 23.28 9.73 2.94
C PHE A 24 23.96 8.76 1.96
N ASP A 25 25.01 8.07 2.41
CA ASP A 25 25.85 7.15 1.62
C ASP A 25 25.53 5.66 1.84
N GLN A 26 24.43 5.39 2.55
CA GLN A 26 24.00 4.04 2.86
C GLN A 26 23.45 3.37 1.59
N ARG A 27 23.99 2.20 1.27
CA ARG A 27 23.57 1.40 0.10
C ARG A 27 22.07 1.04 0.12
N GLN A 28 21.51 0.89 1.31
CA GLN A 28 20.13 0.44 1.54
C GLN A 28 19.36 1.51 2.33
N GLY A 29 19.22 2.69 1.73
CA GLY A 29 18.42 3.81 2.27
C GLY A 29 16.99 3.81 1.70
N SER A 30 16.07 4.43 2.43
CA SER A 30 14.70 4.67 1.96
C SER A 30 14.23 6.05 2.41
N SER A 31 13.53 6.76 1.54
CA SER A 31 12.81 8.00 1.88
C SER A 31 11.59 7.75 2.75
N ASP A 32 11.09 6.52 2.78
CA ASP A 32 9.79 6.16 3.34
C ASP A 32 9.91 5.55 4.74
N GLY A 33 10.99 5.85 5.47
CA GLY A 33 11.26 5.26 6.79
C GLY A 33 10.10 5.36 7.79
N GLY A 34 9.25 6.38 7.69
CA GLY A 34 8.03 6.51 8.50
C GLY A 34 6.95 5.44 8.25
N ALA A 35 7.00 4.76 7.11
CA ALA A 35 6.04 3.71 6.73
C ALA A 35 6.04 2.51 7.68
N ILE A 36 7.09 2.34 8.50
CA ILE A 36 7.11 1.33 9.58
C ILE A 36 5.91 1.46 10.53
N LEU A 37 5.37 2.68 10.69
CA LEU A 37 4.16 2.94 11.48
C LEU A 37 2.91 2.38 10.80
N LEU A 38 2.84 2.43 9.46
CA LEU A 38 1.79 1.78 8.68
C LEU A 38 1.87 0.26 8.85
N LYS A 39 3.07 -0.34 8.81
CA LYS A 39 3.23 -1.78 9.10
C LYS A 39 2.79 -2.14 10.52
N ALA A 40 3.09 -1.29 11.51
CA ALA A 40 2.65 -1.50 12.88
C ALA A 40 1.13 -1.41 13.02
N ALA A 41 0.48 -0.48 12.31
CA ALA A 41 -0.97 -0.38 12.24
C ALA A 41 -1.59 -1.60 11.54
N GLU A 42 -1.05 -2.00 10.39
CA GLU A 42 -1.52 -3.17 9.64
C GLU A 42 -1.41 -4.46 10.48
N ARG A 43 -0.32 -4.66 11.23
CA ARG A 43 -0.20 -5.84 12.13
C ARG A 43 -1.32 -5.90 13.19
N ARG A 44 -1.88 -4.76 13.58
CA ARG A 44 -3.00 -4.67 14.53
C ARG A 44 -4.35 -4.83 13.85
N LEU A 45 -4.52 -4.27 12.66
CA LEU A 45 -5.78 -4.31 11.90
C LEU A 45 -5.98 -5.63 11.14
N ARG A 46 -4.89 -6.21 10.64
CA ARG A 46 -4.85 -7.35 9.72
C ARG A 46 -5.72 -7.15 8.47
N LEU A 47 -5.84 -5.90 8.03
CA LEU A 47 -6.73 -5.52 6.95
C LEU A 47 -6.32 -6.18 5.64
N THR A 48 -5.04 -6.10 5.26
CA THR A 48 -4.58 -6.63 3.97
C THR A 48 -4.71 -8.15 3.90
N THR A 49 -4.52 -8.83 5.04
CA THR A 49 -4.73 -10.27 5.16
C THR A 49 -6.21 -10.64 5.03
N ALA A 50 -7.11 -9.87 5.66
CA ALA A 50 -8.55 -10.08 5.55
C ALA A 50 -9.06 -9.86 4.12
N LEU A 51 -8.56 -8.83 3.43
CA LEU A 51 -8.87 -8.58 2.03
C LEU A 51 -8.36 -9.71 1.13
N ALA A 52 -7.12 -10.18 1.34
CA ALA A 52 -6.54 -11.26 0.56
C ALA A 52 -7.28 -12.59 0.71
N ALA A 53 -7.85 -12.86 1.88
CA ALA A 53 -8.68 -14.05 2.11
C ALA A 53 -9.99 -14.07 1.29
N GLY A 54 -10.42 -12.91 0.78
CA GLY A 54 -11.57 -12.80 -0.13
C GLY A 54 -11.27 -13.21 -1.57
N LEU A 55 -9.98 -13.29 -1.94
CA LEU A 55 -9.52 -13.61 -3.27
C LEU A 55 -9.23 -15.11 -3.45
N ARG A 56 -9.39 -15.58 -4.68
CA ARG A 56 -8.99 -16.92 -5.10
C ARG A 56 -7.77 -16.82 -6.01
N ASP A 57 -6.74 -17.59 -5.70
CA ASP A 57 -5.57 -17.70 -6.57
C ASP A 57 -5.70 -18.91 -7.51
N ASP A 58 -6.12 -18.64 -8.75
CA ASP A 58 -6.19 -19.67 -9.81
C ASP A 58 -4.88 -19.80 -10.61
N ARG A 59 -3.83 -19.04 -10.23
CA ARG A 59 -2.51 -19.16 -10.86
C ARG A 59 -1.87 -20.50 -10.50
N GLN A 60 -1.01 -21.00 -11.39
CA GLN A 60 -0.28 -22.24 -11.11
C GLN A 60 0.68 -22.02 -9.91
N PRO A 61 0.54 -22.76 -8.78
CA PRO A 61 1.26 -22.45 -7.54
C PRO A 61 2.79 -22.38 -7.69
N GLY A 62 3.39 -23.29 -8.46
CA GLY A 62 4.85 -23.30 -8.71
C GLY A 62 5.38 -22.16 -9.59
N LYS A 63 4.50 -21.27 -10.07
CA LYS A 63 4.86 -20.07 -10.86
C LYS A 63 4.50 -18.78 -10.13
N VAL A 64 3.98 -18.85 -8.91
CA VAL A 64 3.67 -17.67 -8.10
C VAL A 64 4.96 -17.17 -7.47
N GLN A 65 5.38 -15.97 -7.88
CA GLN A 65 6.51 -15.24 -7.27
C GLN A 65 6.07 -14.22 -6.22
N HIS A 66 4.82 -13.77 -6.32
CA HIS A 66 4.21 -12.81 -5.41
C HIS A 66 2.84 -13.33 -5.01
N GLU A 67 2.68 -13.63 -3.72
CA GLU A 67 1.42 -14.08 -3.15
C GLU A 67 0.37 -12.97 -3.23
N LEU A 68 -0.91 -13.33 -3.31
CA LEU A 68 -1.99 -12.33 -3.36
C LEU A 68 -1.98 -11.38 -2.15
N SER A 69 -1.61 -11.89 -0.98
CA SER A 69 -1.45 -11.09 0.25
C SER A 69 -0.29 -10.09 0.15
N GLU A 70 0.80 -10.45 -0.52
CA GLU A 70 1.91 -9.54 -0.79
C GLU A 70 1.49 -8.44 -1.78
N LEU A 71 0.79 -8.81 -2.85
CA LEU A 71 0.31 -7.86 -3.87
C LEU A 71 -0.68 -6.85 -3.29
N ILE A 72 -1.66 -7.30 -2.49
CA ILE A 72 -2.57 -6.41 -1.77
C ILE A 72 -1.81 -5.51 -0.81
N THR A 73 -0.91 -6.08 -0.01
CA THR A 73 -0.16 -5.30 0.99
C THR A 73 0.70 -4.24 0.31
N GLN A 74 1.39 -4.60 -0.78
CA GLN A 74 2.19 -3.67 -1.56
C GLN A 74 1.33 -2.50 -2.06
N ARG A 75 0.15 -2.77 -2.63
CA ARG A 75 -0.73 -1.69 -3.14
C ARG A 75 -1.32 -0.82 -2.06
N VAL A 76 -1.85 -1.41 -0.99
CA VAL A 76 -2.42 -0.62 0.12
C VAL A 76 -1.36 0.28 0.76
N MET A 77 -0.14 -0.22 0.94
CA MET A 77 0.96 0.56 1.49
C MET A 77 1.42 1.66 0.53
N ALA A 78 1.52 1.36 -0.77
CA ALA A 78 1.86 2.34 -1.79
C ALA A 78 0.83 3.49 -1.83
N LEU A 79 -0.47 3.17 -1.80
CA LEU A 79 -1.55 4.17 -1.72
C LEU A 79 -1.43 5.04 -0.47
N ALA A 80 -1.18 4.43 0.70
CA ALA A 80 -1.00 5.16 1.95
C ALA A 80 0.23 6.09 1.95
N LEU A 81 1.22 5.82 1.09
CA LEU A 81 2.43 6.62 0.91
C LEU A 81 2.33 7.62 -0.25
N GLY A 82 1.21 7.66 -0.99
CA GLY A 82 0.98 8.58 -2.10
C GLY A 82 1.39 8.07 -3.48
N TYR A 83 1.71 6.78 -3.62
CA TYR A 83 2.09 6.15 -4.89
C TYR A 83 0.88 5.51 -5.59
N GLU A 84 -0.11 6.34 -5.94
CA GLU A 84 -1.41 5.89 -6.42
C GLU A 84 -1.39 5.31 -7.85
N ASP A 85 -0.61 5.88 -8.76
CA ASP A 85 -0.55 5.49 -10.18
C ASP A 85 0.31 4.24 -10.46
N ALA A 86 1.00 3.73 -9.43
CA ALA A 86 1.91 2.59 -9.48
C ALA A 86 3.13 2.75 -10.41
N ASN A 87 3.41 3.94 -10.95
CA ASN A 87 4.55 4.15 -11.86
C ASN A 87 5.91 3.92 -11.17
N ASP A 88 5.97 4.21 -9.87
CA ASP A 88 7.14 4.07 -9.00
C ASP A 88 7.37 2.63 -8.56
N ALA A 89 6.46 1.69 -8.84
CA ALA A 89 6.53 0.33 -8.32
C ALA A 89 7.84 -0.38 -8.71
N ALA A 90 8.38 -0.13 -9.91
CA ALA A 90 9.65 -0.71 -10.33
C ALA A 90 10.85 -0.11 -9.55
N ARG A 91 10.80 1.19 -9.25
CA ARG A 91 11.83 1.89 -8.46
C ARG A 91 11.79 1.44 -7.00
N LEU A 92 10.58 1.27 -6.45
CA LEU A 92 10.34 0.89 -5.06
C LEU A 92 10.46 -0.62 -4.81
N ALA A 93 10.53 -1.45 -5.86
CA ALA A 93 10.56 -2.90 -5.72
C ALA A 93 11.76 -3.41 -4.90
N GLY A 94 12.90 -2.72 -5.03
CA GLY A 94 14.12 -3.00 -4.28
C GLY A 94 14.23 -2.27 -2.94
N ASP A 95 13.31 -1.35 -2.62
CA ASP A 95 13.41 -0.50 -1.44
C ASP A 95 13.27 -1.33 -0.15
N PRO A 96 14.22 -1.19 0.82
CA PRO A 96 14.23 -2.03 2.02
C PRO A 96 13.02 -1.82 2.93
N ILE A 97 12.47 -0.60 2.99
CA ILE A 97 11.26 -0.33 3.76
C ILE A 97 10.06 -0.97 3.06
N HIS A 98 9.90 -0.82 1.74
CA HIS A 98 8.79 -1.45 1.02
C HIS A 98 8.82 -2.99 1.14
N LYS A 99 9.99 -3.62 1.05
CA LYS A 99 10.16 -5.06 1.33
C LYS A 99 9.70 -5.42 2.75
N LEU A 100 10.09 -4.63 3.75
CA LEU A 100 9.64 -4.79 5.14
C LEU A 100 8.12 -4.66 5.28
N LEU A 101 7.49 -3.71 4.56
CA LEU A 101 6.04 -3.48 4.64
C LEU A 101 5.24 -4.70 4.19
N VAL A 102 5.71 -5.44 3.20
CA VAL A 102 5.07 -6.70 2.77
C VAL A 102 5.49 -7.91 3.59
N GLY A 103 6.50 -7.79 4.45
CA GLY A 103 7.01 -8.87 5.31
C GLY A 103 8.15 -9.67 4.71
N ARG A 104 8.80 -9.16 3.65
CA ARG A 104 10.05 -9.71 3.12
C ARG A 104 11.25 -9.23 3.93
N ASP A 105 12.35 -9.95 3.79
CA ASP A 105 13.62 -9.47 4.31
C ASP A 105 14.02 -8.15 3.61
N PRO A 106 14.34 -7.07 4.36
CA PRO A 106 14.65 -5.77 3.77
C PRO A 106 15.92 -5.77 2.90
N LEU A 107 16.85 -6.69 3.16
CA LEU A 107 18.18 -6.70 2.54
C LEU A 107 18.30 -7.79 1.49
N ASP A 108 17.92 -9.01 1.86
CA ASP A 108 18.11 -10.22 1.05
C ASP A 108 16.82 -10.72 0.40
N GLY A 109 15.68 -10.09 0.71
CA GLY A 109 14.39 -10.45 0.14
C GLY A 109 14.30 -10.11 -1.34
N GLU A 110 13.63 -10.98 -2.10
CA GLU A 110 13.32 -10.74 -3.51
C GLU A 110 12.57 -9.43 -3.71
N ASP A 111 12.78 -8.81 -4.88
CA ASP A 111 12.14 -7.56 -5.25
C ASP A 111 10.61 -7.70 -5.35
N LEU A 112 9.89 -6.63 -5.02
CA LEU A 112 8.44 -6.61 -5.06
C LEU A 112 7.89 -6.61 -6.49
N ALA A 113 6.56 -6.74 -6.59
CA ALA A 113 5.91 -6.81 -7.88
C ALA A 113 6.08 -5.49 -8.66
N SER A 114 6.45 -5.62 -9.93
CA SER A 114 6.50 -4.51 -10.88
C SER A 114 5.10 -3.94 -11.19
N GLN A 115 5.05 -2.74 -11.76
CA GLN A 115 3.81 -2.08 -12.18
C GLN A 115 2.91 -2.98 -13.06
N PRO A 116 3.42 -3.70 -14.10
CA PRO A 116 2.56 -4.57 -14.90
C PRO A 116 1.99 -5.77 -14.12
N THR A 117 2.73 -6.27 -13.13
CA THR A 117 2.23 -7.35 -12.25
C THR A 117 1.10 -6.84 -11.38
N LEU A 118 1.26 -5.65 -10.79
CA LEU A 118 0.24 -4.99 -9.97
C LEU A 118 -1.03 -4.67 -10.78
N SER A 119 -0.87 -4.14 -11.98
CA SER A 119 -2.00 -3.82 -12.86
C SER A 119 -2.81 -5.07 -13.25
N ARG A 120 -2.14 -6.18 -13.60
CA ARG A 120 -2.84 -7.46 -13.85
C ARG A 120 -3.56 -7.97 -12.63
N PHE A 121 -2.92 -7.86 -11.46
CA PHE A 121 -3.51 -8.23 -10.19
C PHE A 121 -4.77 -7.42 -9.90
N GLU A 122 -4.75 -6.08 -10.00
CA GLU A 122 -5.90 -5.22 -9.72
C GLU A 122 -7.09 -5.48 -10.65
N ASN A 123 -6.82 -5.94 -11.88
CA ASN A 123 -7.86 -6.27 -12.87
C ASN A 123 -8.30 -7.74 -12.83
N SER A 124 -7.76 -8.56 -11.92
CA SER A 124 -8.09 -9.99 -11.82
C SER A 124 -9.34 -10.35 -11.01
N PRO A 125 -9.71 -9.63 -9.90
CA PRO A 125 -10.83 -10.03 -9.07
C PRO A 125 -12.17 -9.92 -9.79
N ASP A 126 -13.00 -10.94 -9.64
CA ASP A 126 -14.38 -10.93 -10.13
C ASP A 126 -15.33 -10.19 -9.17
N ARG A 127 -16.59 -10.01 -9.60
CA ARG A 127 -17.61 -9.32 -8.79
C ARG A 127 -17.86 -9.98 -7.42
N LYS A 128 -17.74 -11.31 -7.32
CA LYS A 128 -17.95 -12.04 -6.05
C LYS A 128 -16.77 -11.85 -5.12
N GLU A 129 -15.56 -11.82 -5.66
CA GLU A 129 -14.34 -11.50 -4.93
C GLU A 129 -14.38 -10.07 -4.38
N LEU A 130 -14.76 -9.10 -5.21
CA LEU A 130 -14.92 -7.70 -4.78
C LEU A 130 -15.97 -7.55 -3.68
N LEU A 131 -17.08 -8.30 -3.74
CA LEU A 131 -18.06 -8.33 -2.67
C LEU A 131 -17.46 -8.88 -1.37
N ARG A 132 -16.76 -10.02 -1.41
CA ARG A 132 -16.10 -10.61 -0.23
C ARG A 132 -15.05 -9.67 0.37
N MET A 133 -14.27 -9.00 -0.47
CA MET A 133 -13.32 -7.98 -0.02
C MET A 133 -14.01 -6.79 0.65
N SER A 134 -15.15 -6.34 0.10
CA SER A 134 -15.94 -5.25 0.68
C SER A 134 -16.52 -5.63 2.04
N GLU A 135 -17.02 -6.86 2.19
CA GLU A 135 -17.46 -7.42 3.47
C GLU A 135 -16.30 -7.50 4.47
N ALA A 136 -15.14 -8.01 4.05
CA ALA A 136 -13.95 -8.08 4.89
C ALA A 136 -13.47 -6.69 5.37
N LEU A 137 -13.51 -5.68 4.50
CA LEU A 137 -13.22 -4.30 4.87
C LEU A 137 -14.22 -3.78 5.92
N ALA A 138 -15.52 -3.98 5.68
CA ALA A 138 -16.56 -3.56 6.60
C ALA A 138 -16.41 -4.22 7.98
N ASP A 139 -16.14 -5.53 8.01
CA ASP A 139 -15.91 -6.29 9.24
C ASP A 139 -14.69 -5.77 10.01
N CYS A 140 -13.58 -5.49 9.32
CA CYS A 140 -12.38 -4.91 9.94
C CYS A 140 -12.69 -3.55 10.59
N VAL A 141 -13.42 -2.68 9.89
CA VAL A 141 -13.82 -1.36 10.39
C VAL A 141 -14.75 -1.50 11.60
N ILE A 142 -15.82 -2.31 11.48
CA ILE A 142 -16.78 -2.53 12.56
C ILE A 142 -16.10 -3.09 13.80
N GLU A 143 -15.23 -4.08 13.64
CA GLU A 143 -14.52 -4.70 14.75
C GLU A 143 -13.56 -3.70 15.42
N ARG A 144 -12.82 -2.92 14.63
CA ARG A 144 -11.98 -1.84 15.15
C ARG A 144 -12.79 -0.83 15.97
N HIS A 145 -13.96 -0.42 15.49
CA HIS A 145 -14.84 0.49 16.22
C HIS A 145 -15.44 -0.14 17.47
N ARG A 146 -15.84 -1.42 17.40
CA ARG A 146 -16.33 -2.18 18.57
C ARG A 146 -15.29 -2.20 19.68
N GLN A 147 -14.03 -2.50 19.35
CA GLN A 147 -12.93 -2.49 20.32
C GLN A 147 -12.68 -1.09 20.88
N ARG A 148 -12.56 -0.08 20.01
CA ARG A 148 -12.29 1.32 20.40
C ARG A 148 -13.37 1.90 21.30
N LEU A 149 -14.63 1.53 21.08
CA LEU A 149 -15.80 2.01 21.82
C LEU A 149 -16.22 1.05 22.95
N HIS A 150 -15.42 0.01 23.23
CA HIS A 150 -15.69 -1.01 24.24
C HIS A 150 -17.08 -1.68 24.10
N GLY A 151 -17.56 -1.84 22.87
CA GLY A 151 -18.89 -2.40 22.59
C GLY A 151 -20.06 -1.49 23.02
N ARG A 152 -19.81 -0.22 23.36
CA ARG A 152 -20.84 0.69 23.91
C ARG A 152 -21.55 1.53 22.85
N ALA A 153 -21.28 1.31 21.57
CA ALA A 153 -21.95 2.00 20.48
C ALA A 153 -23.44 1.64 20.46
N ARG A 154 -24.32 2.63 20.64
CA ARG A 154 -25.78 2.45 20.60
C ARG A 154 -26.41 2.84 19.26
N ARG A 155 -25.67 3.56 18.43
CA ARG A 155 -26.09 4.05 17.12
C ARG A 155 -24.84 4.11 16.22
N ILE A 156 -24.97 3.61 15.01
CA ILE A 156 -23.97 3.73 13.95
C ILE A 156 -24.63 4.56 12.85
N THR A 157 -23.97 5.65 12.45
CA THR A 157 -24.36 6.44 11.29
C THR A 157 -23.36 6.13 10.20
N ILE A 158 -23.83 5.66 9.05
CA ILE A 158 -23.01 5.45 7.87
C ILE A 158 -23.36 6.59 6.93
N ASP A 159 -22.38 7.44 6.66
CA ASP A 159 -22.51 8.45 5.63
C ASP A 159 -22.15 7.79 4.29
N MET A 160 -22.96 8.04 3.27
CA MET A 160 -22.72 7.55 1.93
C MET A 160 -22.71 8.78 1.03
N ASP A 161 -21.51 9.32 0.81
CA ASP A 161 -21.34 10.36 -0.20
C ASP A 161 -21.49 9.71 -1.58
N PRO A 162 -22.51 10.08 -2.36
CA PRO A 162 -22.51 9.70 -3.76
C PRO A 162 -21.33 10.41 -4.43
N THR A 163 -20.45 9.65 -5.08
CA THR A 163 -19.53 10.25 -6.05
C THR A 163 -20.37 10.59 -7.28
N ASP A 164 -20.91 11.81 -7.30
CA ASP A 164 -21.45 12.39 -8.53
C ASP A 164 -20.26 12.60 -9.48
N ASP A 165 -20.20 11.81 -10.55
CA ASP A 165 -19.27 12.02 -11.67
C ASP A 165 -20.09 12.60 -12.83
N PRO A 166 -20.36 13.92 -12.81
CA PRO A 166 -21.21 14.54 -13.81
C PRO A 166 -20.58 14.38 -15.18
N THR A 167 -21.24 13.67 -16.07
CA THR A 167 -20.73 13.47 -17.43
C THR A 167 -20.56 14.81 -18.13
N HIS A 168 -19.39 15.03 -18.74
CA HIS A 168 -19.11 16.25 -19.49
C HIS A 168 -19.25 15.99 -21.00
N GLY A 169 -20.18 16.70 -21.65
CA GLY A 169 -20.42 16.60 -23.09
C GLY A 169 -21.19 15.33 -23.50
N GLN A 170 -20.99 14.86 -24.73
CA GLN A 170 -21.66 13.67 -25.27
C GLN A 170 -20.80 12.40 -25.07
N GLN A 171 -20.47 12.08 -23.83
CA GLN A 171 -19.82 10.79 -23.53
C GLN A 171 -20.81 9.64 -23.76
N GLN A 172 -20.31 8.49 -24.19
CA GLN A 172 -21.16 7.29 -24.33
C GLN A 172 -21.67 6.88 -22.93
N PHE A 173 -22.92 6.42 -22.87
CA PHE A 173 -23.62 6.00 -21.64
C PHE A 173 -24.05 7.10 -20.65
N THR A 174 -24.06 8.39 -21.04
CA THR A 174 -24.59 9.50 -20.22
C THR A 174 -26.00 9.26 -19.66
N PHE A 175 -26.85 8.51 -20.37
CA PHE A 175 -28.21 8.18 -19.90
C PHE A 175 -28.28 7.34 -18.63
N PHE A 176 -27.19 6.73 -18.17
CA PHE A 176 -27.19 5.83 -17.01
C PHE A 176 -26.65 6.47 -15.72
N ASN A 177 -26.08 7.69 -15.81
CA ASN A 177 -25.49 8.43 -14.68
C ASN A 177 -26.24 9.75 -14.43
N SER A 178 -27.57 9.72 -14.50
CA SER A 178 -28.45 10.87 -14.18
C SER A 178 -29.04 10.79 -12.78
#